data_AF-A0A2V4BX60-F1
#
_entry.id   AF-A0A2V4BX60-F1
#
_cell.length_a   1.000
_cell.length_b   1.000
_cell.length_c   1.000
_cell.angle_alpha   90.00
_cell.angle_beta   90.00
_cell.angle_gamma   90.00
#
_symmetry.space_group_name_H-M   'P 1'
#
loop_
_entity.id
_entity.type
_entity.pdbx_description
1 polymer ?
#
loop_
_entity_poly.entity_id
_entity_poly.type
_entity_poly.pdbx_seq_one_letter_code
_entity_poly.pdbx_strand_id
1 'polypeptide(L)'
;MGIFKNIFGHRSKPTSTSTLIACRARHELNASGDFYVEKNGCTLCGAPEAEAEGLIGHSENGCYFIRQPQTEEEIEQAINAIAVSCVSAVRYGGTDQKIIKRLYELDLATECDHKLKV
;
A
#
# COMPACT_ATOMS: atom_id res chain seq x y z
N MET A 1 3.35 -67.13 3.23
CA MET A 1 2.23 -66.28 3.68
C MET A 1 2.66 -64.80 3.65
N GLY A 2 1.86 -63.93 3.01
CA GLY A 2 1.88 -62.45 3.05
C GLY A 2 3.10 -61.75 2.45
N ILE A 3 3.12 -61.22 1.21
CA ILE A 3 2.35 -60.10 0.62
C ILE A 3 2.37 -58.82 1.48
N PHE A 4 3.34 -57.94 1.23
CA PHE A 4 3.18 -56.51 1.49
C PHE A 4 3.39 -55.71 0.20
N LYS A 5 2.25 -55.29 -0.35
CA LYS A 5 2.10 -54.21 -1.34
C LYS A 5 2.12 -52.87 -0.60
N ASN A 6 2.80 -51.87 -1.18
CA ASN A 6 2.35 -50.48 -1.41
C ASN A 6 3.61 -49.62 -1.65
N ILE A 7 3.87 -49.08 -2.84
CA ILE A 7 3.13 -48.02 -3.56
C ILE A 7 2.91 -46.79 -2.68
N PHE A 8 3.88 -45.87 -2.65
CA PHE A 8 3.63 -44.43 -2.57
C PHE A 8 4.75 -43.66 -3.27
N GLY A 9 4.57 -43.47 -4.59
CA GLY A 9 5.29 -42.46 -5.35
C GLY A 9 4.73 -41.08 -5.00
N HIS A 10 5.41 -40.35 -4.11
CA HIS A 10 5.10 -38.96 -3.86
C HIS A 10 5.68 -38.09 -4.97
N ARG A 11 4.87 -37.94 -6.03
CA ARG A 11 5.02 -36.90 -7.04
C ARG A 11 4.67 -35.57 -6.37
N SER A 12 5.67 -34.80 -5.94
CA SER A 12 5.47 -33.42 -5.50
C SER A 12 4.93 -32.61 -6.68
N LYS A 13 3.65 -32.24 -6.62
CA LYS A 13 3.06 -31.25 -7.53
C LYS A 13 3.81 -29.92 -7.31
N PRO A 14 4.16 -29.16 -8.36
CA PRO A 14 4.64 -27.80 -8.18
C PRO A 14 3.49 -26.98 -7.58
N THR A 15 3.66 -26.54 -6.34
CA THR A 15 2.81 -25.51 -5.73
C THR A 15 3.01 -24.24 -6.53
N SER A 16 2.06 -24.00 -7.44
CA SER A 16 1.83 -22.70 -8.06
C SER A 16 1.53 -21.70 -6.95
N THR A 17 2.56 -20.99 -6.48
CA THR A 17 2.40 -19.80 -5.65
C THR A 17 1.82 -18.72 -6.56
N SER A 18 0.50 -18.74 -6.68
CA SER A 18 -0.29 -17.67 -7.26
C SER A 18 -0.08 -16.44 -6.38
N THR A 19 0.90 -15.61 -6.74
CA THR A 19 1.13 -14.27 -6.17
C THR A 19 -0.06 -13.39 -6.51
N LEU A 20 -1.16 -13.56 -5.78
CA LEU A 20 -2.10 -12.48 -5.58
C LEU A 20 -1.29 -11.40 -4.88
N ILE A 21 -0.91 -10.35 -5.62
CA ILE A 21 -0.59 -9.06 -5.01
C ILE A 21 -1.79 -8.77 -4.11
N ALA A 22 -1.62 -8.96 -2.79
CA ALA A 22 -2.71 -8.85 -1.86
C ALA A 22 -3.27 -7.44 -1.99
N CYS A 23 -4.51 -7.33 -2.46
CA CYS A 23 -5.21 -6.07 -2.53
C CYS A 23 -5.31 -5.56 -1.09
N ARG A 24 -4.46 -4.60 -0.73
CA ARG A 24 -4.38 -4.08 0.64
C ARG A 24 -5.72 -3.46 0.99
N ALA A 25 -6.28 -3.87 2.13
CA ALA A 25 -7.55 -3.33 2.58
C ALA A 25 -7.36 -1.83 2.88
N ARG A 26 -8.26 -0.99 2.39
CA ARG A 26 -8.18 0.47 2.59
C ARG A 26 -8.94 0.85 3.87
N HIS A 27 -8.45 1.86 4.57
CA HIS A 27 -9.19 2.46 5.69
C HIS A 27 -10.57 2.94 5.21
N GLU A 28 -11.61 2.67 6.01
CA GLU A 28 -13.01 2.83 5.62
C GLU A 28 -13.41 4.29 5.37
N LEU A 29 -12.73 5.21 6.07
CA LEU A 29 -12.93 6.65 5.92
C LEU A 29 -12.11 7.28 4.78
N ASN A 30 -11.27 6.52 4.07
CA ASN A 30 -10.56 7.09 2.93
C ASN A 30 -11.56 7.57 1.87
N ALA A 31 -11.34 8.78 1.36
CA ALA A 31 -11.91 9.20 0.10
C ALA A 31 -11.49 8.25 -1.02
N SER A 32 -12.43 7.92 -1.90
CA SER A 32 -12.17 7.12 -3.09
C SER A 32 -11.10 7.79 -3.97
N GLY A 33 -10.09 7.01 -4.38
CA GLY A 33 -9.05 7.47 -5.30
C GLY A 33 -7.74 6.74 -5.14
N ASP A 34 -6.67 7.32 -5.68
CA ASP A 34 -5.38 6.66 -5.81
C ASP A 34 -4.55 6.72 -4.52
N PHE A 35 -4.61 7.84 -3.80
CA PHE A 35 -3.96 7.99 -2.50
C PHE A 35 -4.84 7.40 -1.41
N TYR A 36 -4.25 6.58 -0.53
CA TYR A 36 -5.00 5.93 0.54
C TYR A 36 -4.14 5.62 1.76
N VAL A 37 -4.82 5.40 2.88
CA VAL A 37 -4.21 4.77 4.06
C VAL A 37 -4.69 3.32 4.17
N GLU A 38 -3.77 2.39 4.39
CA GLU A 38 -4.09 0.98 4.63
C GLU A 38 -4.89 0.82 5.94
N LYS A 39 -5.89 -0.06 5.91
CA LYS A 39 -6.75 -0.35 7.05
C LYS A 39 -5.91 -0.90 8.20
N ASN A 40 -6.06 -0.30 9.38
CA ASN A 40 -5.33 -0.66 10.61
C ASN A 40 -3.79 -0.56 10.48
N GLY A 41 -3.27 0.09 9.44
CA GLY A 41 -1.84 0.23 9.22
C GLY A 41 -1.23 1.43 9.95
N CYS A 42 -2.00 2.52 10.12
CA CYS A 42 -1.47 3.78 10.62
C CYS A 42 -1.43 3.85 12.15
N THR A 43 -0.34 4.40 12.70
CA THR A 43 -0.21 4.77 14.10
C THR A 43 -0.78 6.16 14.36
N LEU A 44 -1.33 6.40 15.56
CA LEU A 44 -1.90 7.69 15.98
C LEU A 44 -0.85 8.81 16.23
N CYS A 45 0.23 8.85 15.45
CA CYS A 45 1.33 9.81 15.64
C CYS A 45 1.03 11.21 15.08
N GLY A 46 0.07 11.32 14.15
CA GLY A 46 -0.32 12.58 13.51
C GLY A 46 0.66 13.12 12.46
N ALA A 47 1.81 12.48 12.24
CA ALA A 47 2.82 12.98 11.28
C ALA A 47 2.28 13.12 9.85
N PRO A 48 1.52 12.15 9.27
CA PRO A 48 0.96 12.32 7.93
C PRO A 48 -0.04 13.47 7.81
N GLU A 49 -0.83 13.75 8.86
CA GLU A 49 -1.78 14.86 8.89
C GLU A 49 -1.06 16.21 8.86
N ALA A 50 0.02 16.34 9.62
CA ALA A 50 0.81 17.58 9.68
C ALA A 50 1.48 17.94 8.34
N GLU A 51 1.90 16.95 7.55
CA GLU A 51 2.50 17.19 6.22
C GLU A 51 1.46 17.51 5.14
N ALA A 52 0.24 16.99 5.28
CA ALA A 52 -0.82 17.07 4.28
C ALA A 52 -2.14 17.55 4.89
N GLU A 53 -2.10 18.69 5.58
CA GLU A 53 -3.26 19.31 6.22
C GLU A 53 -4.39 19.52 5.19
N GLY A 54 -5.61 19.12 5.55
CA GLY A 54 -6.79 19.23 4.68
C GLY A 54 -6.89 18.16 3.57
N LEU A 55 -5.88 17.30 3.41
CA LEU A 55 -5.94 16.07 2.62
C LEU A 55 -6.07 14.84 3.52
N ILE A 56 -5.31 14.80 4.61
CA ILE A 56 -5.32 13.73 5.60
C ILE A 56 -6.05 14.21 6.85
N GLY A 57 -6.86 13.32 7.41
CA GLY A 57 -7.49 13.47 8.70
C GLY A 57 -7.04 12.37 9.65
N HIS A 58 -7.32 12.57 10.93
CA HIS A 58 -6.94 11.67 12.00
C HIS A 58 -8.18 11.32 12.84
N SER A 59 -8.43 10.02 13.00
CA SER A 59 -9.48 9.47 13.84
C SER A 59 -8.90 8.61 14.96
N GLU A 60 -9.75 8.13 15.85
CA GLU A 60 -9.37 7.12 16.86
C GLU A 60 -8.79 5.82 16.27
N ASN A 61 -9.05 5.54 14.99
CA ASN A 61 -8.60 4.33 14.29
C ASN A 61 -7.38 4.57 13.36
N GLY A 62 -6.77 5.76 13.42
CA GLY A 62 -5.63 6.14 12.59
C GLY A 62 -5.94 7.25 11.60
N CYS A 63 -4.96 7.51 10.73
CA CYS A 63 -5.08 8.49 9.64
C CYS A 63 -5.87 7.94 8.45
N TYR A 64 -6.43 8.83 7.65
CA TYR A 64 -7.13 8.52 6.41
C TYR A 64 -7.14 9.74 5.48
N PHE A 65 -7.28 9.53 4.18
CA PHE A 65 -7.50 10.64 3.24
C PHE A 65 -8.94 11.13 3.33
N ILE A 66 -9.15 12.41 3.66
CA ILE A 66 -10.48 13.06 3.66
C ILE A 66 -10.93 13.37 2.23
N ARG A 67 -9.97 13.66 1.34
CA ARG A 67 -10.16 13.89 -0.10
C ARG A 67 -8.88 13.54 -0.86
N GLN A 68 -8.97 13.44 -2.18
CA GLN A 68 -7.80 13.26 -3.04
C GLN A 68 -7.14 14.62 -3.36
N PRO A 69 -5.82 14.65 -3.57
CA PRO A 69 -5.14 15.84 -4.06
C PRO A 69 -5.60 16.18 -5.49
N GLN A 70 -5.71 17.47 -5.78
CA GLN A 70 -6.20 17.99 -7.07
C GLN A 70 -5.21 18.91 -7.78
N THR A 71 -4.21 19.43 -7.07
CA THR A 71 -3.12 20.25 -7.64
C THR A 71 -1.77 19.57 -7.45
N GLU A 72 -0.75 20.02 -8.19
CA GLU A 72 0.61 19.47 -8.06
C GLU A 72 1.19 19.70 -6.66
N GLU A 73 0.85 20.83 -6.02
CA GLU A 73 1.25 21.13 -4.64
C GLU A 73 0.61 20.13 -3.66
N GLU A 74 -0.68 19.84 -3.83
CA GLU A 74 -1.38 18.84 -3.01
C GLU A 74 -0.84 17.42 -3.25
N ILE A 75 -0.42 17.11 -4.47
CA ILE A 75 0.23 15.83 -4.79
C ILE A 75 1.56 15.71 -4.03
N GLU A 76 2.40 16.74 -4.05
CA GLU A 76 3.66 16.73 -3.29
C GLU A 76 3.40 16.64 -1.77
N GLN A 77 2.37 17.32 -1.24
CA GLN A 77 1.96 17.15 0.16
C GLN A 77 1.57 15.70 0.48
N ALA A 78 0.78 15.06 -0.39
CA ALA A 78 0.41 13.66 -0.21
C ALA A 78 1.63 12.72 -0.29
N ILE A 79 2.61 13.01 -1.16
CA ILE A 79 3.88 12.28 -1.25
C ILE A 79 4.72 12.48 0.02
N ASN A 80 4.78 13.69 0.56
CA ASN A 80 5.47 13.96 1.82
C ASN A 80 4.81 13.20 2.99
N ALA A 81 3.48 13.11 3.01
CA ALA A 81 2.76 12.30 3.99
C ALA A 81 3.09 10.79 3.90
N ILE A 82 3.35 10.27 2.69
CA ILE A 82 3.90 8.91 2.50
C ILE A 82 5.30 8.82 3.10
N ALA A 83 6.16 9.79 2.82
CA ALA A 83 7.56 9.81 3.29
C ALA A 83 7.69 9.82 4.82
N VAL A 84 6.79 10.50 5.54
CA VAL A 84 6.80 10.56 7.01
C VAL A 84 5.99 9.44 7.68
N SER A 85 5.38 8.54 6.91
CA SER A 85 4.60 7.42 7.45
C SER A 85 5.53 6.40 8.10
N CYS A 86 5.70 6.49 9.43
CA CYS A 86 6.60 5.65 10.21
C CYS A 86 6.36 4.12 10.11
N VAL A 87 5.19 3.71 9.59
CA VAL A 87 4.76 2.31 9.47
C VAL A 87 4.28 1.96 8.06
N SER A 88 4.69 2.74 7.04
CA SER A 88 4.39 2.44 5.62
C SER A 88 2.89 2.28 5.32
N ALA A 89 2.04 3.01 6.05
CA ALA A 89 0.59 2.86 5.98
C ALA A 89 -0.07 3.79 4.97
N VAL A 90 0.56 4.93 4.67
CA VAL A 90 0.09 5.89 3.66
C VAL A 90 0.70 5.48 2.33
N ARG A 91 -0.13 5.29 1.29
CA ARG A 91 0.27 4.60 0.07
C ARG A 91 -0.33 5.26 -1.18
N TYR A 92 0.30 4.98 -2.32
CA TYR A 92 -0.19 5.34 -3.63
C TYR A 92 -0.56 4.08 -4.44
N GLY A 93 -1.86 3.92 -4.71
CA GLY A 93 -2.42 2.82 -5.49
C GLY A 93 -2.79 3.20 -6.93
N GLY A 94 -2.39 4.40 -7.39
CA GLY A 94 -2.64 4.86 -8.75
C GLY A 94 -1.55 4.46 -9.74
N THR A 95 -1.77 4.77 -11.02
CA THR A 95 -0.88 4.35 -12.11
C THR A 95 -0.13 5.49 -12.79
N ASP A 96 -0.24 6.73 -12.28
CA ASP A 96 0.46 7.88 -12.83
C ASP A 96 1.97 7.70 -12.70
N GLN A 97 2.66 7.66 -13.83
CA GLN A 97 4.09 7.41 -13.89
C GLN A 97 4.92 8.56 -13.32
N LYS A 98 4.41 9.79 -13.29
CA LYS A 98 5.10 10.92 -12.67
C LYS A 98 5.18 10.74 -11.15
N ILE A 99 4.05 10.40 -10.53
CA ILE A 99 3.95 10.14 -9.09
C ILE A 99 4.79 8.91 -8.72
N ILE A 100 4.68 7.83 -9.50
CA ILE A 100 5.48 6.62 -9.26
C ILE A 100 6.97 6.93 -9.37
N LYS A 101 7.40 7.68 -10.40
CA LYS A 101 8.80 8.08 -10.55
C LYS A 101 9.27 8.91 -9.34
N ARG A 102 8.45 9.86 -8.88
CA ARG A 102 8.73 10.68 -7.71
C ARG A 102 8.93 9.85 -6.44
N LEU A 103 8.09 8.84 -6.21
CA LEU A 103 8.23 7.90 -5.10
C LEU A 103 9.53 7.08 -5.20
N TYR A 104 9.92 6.66 -6.41
CA TYR A 104 11.20 5.98 -6.61
C TYR A 104 12.41 6.88 -6.32
N GLU A 105 12.36 8.15 -6.71
CA GLU A 105 13.42 9.13 -6.42
C GLU A 105 13.62 9.40 -4.92
N LEU A 106 12.60 9.12 -4.11
CA LEU A 106 12.61 9.24 -2.65
C LEU A 106 12.87 7.90 -1.93
N ASP A 107 13.22 6.84 -2.67
CA ASP A 107 13.37 5.46 -2.14
C ASP A 107 12.08 4.89 -1.50
N LEU A 108 10.91 5.40 -1.89
CA LEU A 108 9.57 5.00 -1.39
C LEU A 108 8.84 4.03 -2.32
N ALA A 109 9.56 3.32 -3.19
CA ALA A 109 8.97 2.42 -4.18
C ALA A 109 8.09 1.30 -3.56
N THR A 110 8.34 0.92 -2.30
CA THR A 110 7.54 -0.06 -1.56
C THR A 110 6.17 0.46 -1.12
N GLU A 111 5.99 1.78 -1.13
CA GLU A 111 4.75 2.47 -0.76
C GLU A 111 3.83 2.73 -1.95
N CYS A 112 4.22 2.23 -3.12
CA CYS A 112 3.38 2.17 -4.30
C CYS A 112 2.93 0.73 -4.60
N ASP A 113 1.69 0.57 -5.03
CA ASP A 113 1.16 -0.73 -5.44
C ASP A 113 1.53 -1.08 -6.91
N HIS A 114 2.14 -0.13 -7.62
CA HIS A 114 2.56 -0.26 -9.01
C HIS A 114 4.05 0.05 -9.19
N LYS A 115 4.66 -0.56 -10.21
CA LYS A 115 6.07 -0.35 -10.53
C LYS A 115 6.24 0.75 -11.57
N LEU A 116 7.38 1.44 -11.51
CA LEU A 116 7.80 2.37 -12.56
C LEU A 116 8.00 1.60 -13.87
N LYS A 117 7.39 2.11 -14.95
CA LYS A 117 7.61 1.60 -16.30
C LYS A 117 8.87 2.27 -16.86
N VAL A 118 9.89 1.46 -17.15
CA VAL A 118 11.15 1.85 -17.79
C VAL A 118 11.09 1.63 -19.30
#